data_AF-A0A4Q3T4U9-F1
#
_entry.id   AF-A0A4Q3T4U9-F1
#
_cell.length_a   1.000
_cell.length_b   1.000
_cell.length_c   1.000
_cell.angle_alpha   90.00
_cell.angle_beta   90.00
_cell.angle_gamma   90.00
#
_symmetry.space_group_name_H-M   'P 1'
#
loop_
_entity.id
_entity.type
_entity.pdbx_description
1 polymer ?
#
loop_
_entity_poly.entity_id
_entity_poly.type
_entity_poly.pdbx_seq_one_letter_code
_entity_poly.pdbx_strand_id
1 'polypeptide(L)'
;MRHLALSASIAVLGFAAASSAQAEEGMWTFDNFPIARANATLGTSIDQAFLDRVRLSSVKYGGCSAGIVSDAGLVMTNNHCVATCVA
;
A
#
# COMPACT_ATOMS: atom_id res chain seq x y z
N MET A 1 -16.15 -39.53 28.12
CA MET A 1 -15.62 -39.41 26.74
C MET A 1 -16.26 -38.27 25.94
N ARG A 2 -17.60 -38.11 25.93
CA ARG A 2 -18.30 -37.04 25.16
C ARG A 2 -17.97 -35.60 25.60
N HIS A 3 -17.75 -35.37 26.91
CA HIS A 3 -17.32 -34.07 27.44
C HIS A 3 -15.85 -33.72 27.13
N LEU A 4 -14.97 -34.73 27.01
CA LEU A 4 -13.59 -34.53 26.56
C LEU A 4 -13.56 -34.13 25.08
N ALA A 5 -14.39 -34.76 24.25
CA ALA A 5 -14.50 -34.44 22.83
C ALA A 5 -15.01 -33.00 22.60
N LEU A 6 -16.03 -32.55 23.35
CA LEU A 6 -16.50 -31.16 23.26
C LEU A 6 -15.43 -30.15 23.69
N SER A 7 -14.70 -30.45 24.78
CA SER A 7 -13.64 -29.57 25.29
C SER A 7 -12.47 -29.46 24.32
N ALA A 8 -12.10 -30.57 23.67
CA ALA A 8 -11.08 -30.58 22.62
C ALA A 8 -11.50 -29.76 21.40
N SER A 9 -12.77 -29.87 20.96
CA SER A 9 -13.28 -29.09 19.83
C SER A 9 -13.29 -27.57 20.11
N ILE A 10 -13.63 -27.15 21.33
CA ILE A 10 -13.61 -25.73 21.72
C ILE A 10 -12.17 -25.18 21.73
N ALA A 11 -11.21 -25.95 22.22
CA ALA A 11 -9.81 -25.55 22.23
C ALA A 11 -9.24 -25.35 20.82
N VAL A 12 -9.59 -26.22 19.87
CA VAL A 12 -9.16 -26.10 18.46
C VAL A 12 -9.76 -24.87 17.78
N LEU A 13 -11.04 -24.58 18.02
CA LEU A 13 -11.72 -23.38 17.49
C LEU A 13 -11.13 -22.08 18.07
N GLY A 14 -10.78 -22.06 19.35
CA GLY A 14 -10.13 -20.91 20.00
C GLY A 14 -8.72 -20.63 19.44
N PHE A 15 -7.96 -21.67 19.10
CA PHE A 15 -6.61 -21.51 18.53
C PHE A 15 -6.64 -21.04 17.07
N ALA A 16 -7.64 -21.47 16.29
CA ALA A 16 -7.80 -21.04 14.90
C ALA A 16 -8.21 -19.55 14.77
N ALA A 17 -9.03 -19.06 15.70
CA ALA A 17 -9.47 -17.66 15.73
C ALA A 17 -8.39 -16.66 16.20
N ALA A 18 -7.27 -17.14 16.76
CA ALA A 18 -6.15 -16.32 17.21
C ALA A 18 -5.15 -15.96 16.09
N SER A 19 -5.45 -16.32 14.83
CA SER A 19 -4.66 -15.92 13.67
C SER A 19 -4.76 -14.41 13.49
N SER A 20 -3.80 -13.65 14.03
CA SER A 20 -3.73 -12.20 13.82
C SER A 20 -3.61 -11.92 12.32
N ALA A 21 -4.61 -11.26 11.74
CA ALA A 21 -4.44 -10.66 10.42
C ALA A 21 -3.33 -9.61 10.54
N GLN A 22 -2.15 -9.93 10.01
CA GLN A 22 -1.11 -8.94 9.78
C GLN A 22 -1.56 -8.15 8.55
N ALA A 23 -2.13 -6.96 8.76
CA ALA A 23 -2.32 -6.06 7.64
C ALA A 23 -0.94 -5.72 7.06
N GLU A 24 -0.79 -5.79 5.74
CA GLU A 24 0.30 -5.10 5.05
C GLU A 24 0.00 -3.60 5.20
N GLU A 25 0.49 -3.00 6.28
CA GLU A 25 0.20 -1.60 6.61
C GLU A 25 1.22 -0.63 6.02
N GLY A 26 0.70 0.50 5.54
CA GLY A 26 1.33 1.79 5.80
C GLY A 26 1.20 2.80 4.66
N MET A 27 0.71 3.98 5.02
CA MET A 27 0.95 5.21 4.26
C MET A 27 2.19 5.87 4.85
N TRP A 28 3.30 5.79 4.13
CA TRP A 28 4.59 6.30 4.57
C TRP A 28 4.89 7.62 3.89
N THR A 29 5.58 8.52 4.59
CA THR A 29 6.21 9.67 3.95
C THR A 29 7.43 9.20 3.15
N PHE A 30 7.81 9.95 2.11
CA PHE A 30 8.96 9.60 1.25
C PHE A 30 10.29 9.54 2.00
N ASP A 31 10.42 10.23 3.13
CA ASP A 31 11.59 10.26 4.01
C ASP A 31 11.60 9.15 5.07
N ASN A 32 10.48 8.46 5.28
CA ASN A 32 10.34 7.38 6.26
C ASN A 32 9.76 6.09 5.64
N PHE A 33 9.99 5.88 4.34
CA PHE A 33 9.55 4.69 3.64
C PHE A 33 10.42 3.47 4.06
N PRO A 34 9.83 2.30 4.36
CA PRO A 34 10.57 1.13 4.83
C PRO A 34 11.27 0.40 3.69
N ILE A 35 12.29 1.04 3.08
CA ILE A 35 13.02 0.57 1.88
C ILE A 35 13.46 -0.89 2.02
N ALA A 36 14.11 -1.24 3.13
CA ALA A 36 14.66 -2.58 3.33
C ALA A 36 13.56 -3.65 3.31
N ARG A 37 12.42 -3.39 3.95
CA ARG A 37 11.26 -4.29 3.93
C ARG A 37 10.67 -4.37 2.53
N ALA A 38 10.43 -3.23 1.88
CA ALA A 38 9.84 -3.19 0.55
C ALA A 38 10.68 -3.96 -0.48
N ASN A 39 12.00 -3.77 -0.49
CA ASN A 39 12.91 -4.49 -1.39
C ASN A 39 12.92 -6.00 -1.11
N ALA A 40 12.93 -6.40 0.17
CA ALA A 40 12.89 -7.81 0.54
C ALA A 40 11.55 -8.49 0.17
N THR A 41 10.43 -7.81 0.38
CA THR A 41 9.09 -8.35 0.11
C THR A 41 8.75 -8.36 -1.38
N LEU A 42 9.09 -7.30 -2.11
CA LEU A 42 8.66 -7.09 -3.49
C LEU A 42 9.74 -7.45 -4.53
N GLY A 43 10.95 -7.80 -4.11
CA GLY A 43 12.06 -8.06 -5.02
C GLY A 43 12.52 -6.81 -5.80
N THR A 44 12.27 -5.63 -5.23
CA THR A 44 12.62 -4.34 -5.84
C THR A 44 14.01 -3.85 -5.42
N SER A 45 14.49 -2.82 -6.11
CA SER A 45 15.74 -2.10 -5.80
C SER A 45 15.45 -0.61 -5.53
N ILE A 46 14.47 -0.34 -4.66
CA ILE A 46 14.15 1.01 -4.21
C ILE A 46 15.32 1.55 -3.39
N ASP A 47 15.71 2.79 -3.69
CA ASP A 47 16.67 3.58 -2.92
C ASP A 47 16.10 4.98 -2.66
N GLN A 48 16.84 5.81 -1.91
CA GLN A 48 16.39 7.17 -1.62
C GLN A 48 16.29 8.02 -2.90
N ALA A 49 17.21 7.83 -3.86
CA ALA A 49 17.19 8.57 -5.11
C ALA A 49 15.93 8.28 -5.94
N PHE A 50 15.45 7.03 -5.91
CA PHE A 50 14.16 6.65 -6.49
C PHE A 50 13.01 7.35 -5.78
N LEU A 51 12.96 7.31 -4.44
CA LEU A 51 11.90 7.97 -3.68
C LEU A 51 11.88 9.48 -3.90
N ASP A 52 13.05 10.11 -4.03
CA ASP A 52 13.19 11.53 -4.34
C ASP A 52 12.63 11.85 -5.72
N ARG A 53 12.90 11.02 -6.74
CA ARG A 53 12.29 11.16 -8.07
C ARG A 53 10.77 10.99 -8.02
N VAL A 54 10.27 9.96 -7.33
CA VAL A 54 8.82 9.74 -7.20
C VAL A 54 8.15 10.94 -6.52
N ARG A 55 8.73 11.44 -5.43
CA ARG A 55 8.24 12.63 -4.72
C ARG A 55 8.17 13.84 -5.65
N LEU A 56 9.23 14.12 -6.41
CA LEU A 56 9.29 15.25 -7.33
C LEU A 56 8.34 15.11 -8.53
N SER A 57 8.02 13.87 -8.93
CA SER A 57 7.06 13.60 -10.01
C SER A 57 5.60 13.56 -9.55
N SER A 58 5.32 13.59 -8.25
CA SER A 58 3.97 13.47 -7.69
C SER A 58 3.25 14.82 -7.63
N VAL A 59 2.02 14.89 -8.14
CA VAL A 59 1.21 16.10 -8.26
C VAL A 59 -0.09 15.95 -7.48
N LYS A 60 -0.43 16.95 -6.67
CA LYS A 60 -1.76 17.08 -6.06
C LYS A 60 -2.69 17.80 -7.04
N TYR A 61 -3.81 17.18 -7.40
CA TYR A 61 -4.75 17.73 -8.38
C TYR A 61 -6.19 17.66 -7.88
N GLY A 62 -6.76 18.77 -7.39
CA GLY A 62 -8.21 18.87 -7.15
C GLY A 62 -8.86 17.82 -6.24
N GLY A 63 -8.11 17.20 -5.32
CA GLY A 63 -8.58 16.07 -4.49
C GLY A 63 -8.17 14.69 -5.01
N CYS A 64 -7.61 14.62 -6.22
CA CYS A 64 -6.94 13.48 -6.81
C CYS A 64 -5.40 13.56 -6.70
N SER A 65 -4.77 12.45 -7.07
CA SER A 65 -3.34 12.39 -7.38
C SER A 65 -3.11 12.43 -8.90
N ALA A 66 -1.95 12.94 -9.30
CA ALA A 66 -1.47 12.92 -10.66
C ALA A 66 0.07 12.76 -10.66
N GLY A 67 0.66 12.49 -11.82
CA GLY A 67 2.11 12.33 -11.96
C GLY A 67 2.66 12.99 -13.21
N ILE A 68 3.83 13.61 -13.12
CA ILE A 68 4.59 14.11 -14.27
C ILE A 68 5.26 12.91 -14.95
N VAL A 69 5.02 12.73 -16.25
CA VAL A 69 5.48 11.58 -17.03
C VAL A 69 6.33 11.95 -18.25
N SER A 70 6.63 13.24 -18.43
CA SER A 70 7.58 13.72 -19.45
C SER A 70 8.39 14.93 -18.98
N ASP A 71 9.52 15.19 -19.63
CA ASP A 71 10.36 16.37 -19.43
C ASP A 71 9.69 17.69 -19.86
N ALA A 72 8.77 17.62 -20.82
CA ALA A 72 7.94 18.73 -21.25
C ALA A 72 6.73 19.02 -20.33
N GLY A 73 6.59 18.31 -19.21
CA GLY A 73 5.53 18.56 -18.24
C GLY A 73 4.18 17.89 -18.53
N LEU A 74 4.16 16.78 -19.27
CA LEU A 74 2.95 15.97 -19.42
C LEU A 74 2.52 15.40 -18.06
N VAL A 75 1.27 15.63 -17.67
CA VAL A 75 0.68 15.15 -16.40
C VAL A 75 -0.35 14.07 -16.69
N MET A 76 -0.23 12.93 -16.01
CA MET A 76 -1.18 11.82 -16.09
C MET A 76 -1.99 11.70 -14.80
N THR A 77 -3.31 11.51 -14.94
CA THR A 77 -4.25 11.24 -13.85
C THR A 77 -5.41 10.36 -14.36
N ASN A 78 -6.37 10.00 -13.51
CA ASN A 78 -7.53 9.24 -13.92
C ASN A 78 -8.57 10.10 -14.64
N ASN A 79 -9.33 9.50 -15.57
CA ASN A 79 -10.39 10.19 -16.32
C ASN A 79 -11.42 10.89 -15.41
N HIS A 80 -11.83 10.24 -14.31
CA HIS A 80 -12.82 10.81 -13.40
C HIS A 80 -12.29 12.06 -12.66
N CYS A 81 -10.98 12.23 -12.55
CA CYS A 81 -10.39 13.42 -11.95
C CYS A 81 -10.52 14.65 -12.86
N VAL A 82 -10.54 14.45 -14.19
CA VAL A 82 -10.62 15.53 -15.19
C VAL A 82 -12.00 15.65 -15.85
N ALA A 83 -12.98 14.88 -15.39
CA ALA A 83 -14.29 14.81 -16.01
C ALA A 83 -14.95 16.20 -16.18
N THR A 84 -14.80 17.10 -15.21
CA THR A 84 -15.34 18.48 -15.27
C THR A 84 -14.55 19.43 -16.16
N CYS A 85 -13.32 19.07 -16.55
CA CYS A 85 -12.48 19.85 -17.45
C CYS A 85 -12.67 19.44 -18.91
N VAL A 86 -13.00 18.16 -19.15
CA VAL A 86 -13.16 17.58 -20.50
C VAL A 86 -14.61 17.70 -21.00
N ALA A 87 -15.59 17.73 -20.10
CA ALA A 87 -17.02 17.79 -20.41
C ALA A 87 -17.50 19.15 -20.94
#